data_AF-A0A812U4F0-F1
#
_entry.id   AF-A0A812U4F0-F1
#
_cell.length_a   1.000
_cell.length_b   1.000
_cell.length_c   1.000
_cell.angle_alpha   90.00
_cell.angle_beta   90.00
_cell.angle_gamma   90.00
#
_symmetry.space_group_name_H-M   'P 1'
#
loop_
_entity.id
_entity.type
_entity.pdbx_description
1 polymer ?
#
loop_
_entity_poly.entity_id
_entity_poly.type
_entity_poly.pdbx_seq_one_letter_code
_entity_poly.pdbx_strand_id
1 'polypeptide(L)'
;MALPCLCYMPITVFLVVFIFGQRLFGGRGSPSLWLDKLCVHQTDLDMKMDQIAALPVFVANSANMLVVWDETYFDRLWCNLELATFARYGGTAKVTVLPSWLAPWLLCSIFLDLVSATIFEILERVFPGWTVALVNPVTEVTESLLGPNPALLNFVVWFIMWFMTGVAYLPSSLPCLFSFRMKLQHHQRMLDRMAEFDLRAAECTEPSDREAVEEQVMELFMERVQHTDAGSEPRTIAVDDGEVRLQRFPNVALAYLNPLDSFNAYIRGTLRDFVIAETGDEVYVSFSRCLLAFLPMIFYSSVNVLGCDNGPCEISAPLAGYELVSTYMITQAVGWALTLVLAFPLTYPILLRMLRFTSSCGDGPLAFFASFLCCPIAFIYNYLCGSLIWASLVTLVQNYSRTQLLIFLSIMTLLVIQVTWLFSKRTGFQQSELSCRCVQRRAGYAAAEMDGTQQPLCFGHSDCNAE
;
A
#
# COMPACT_ATOMS: atom_id res chain seq x y z
N MET A 1 -11.94 -27.89 17.70
CA MET A 1 -12.66 -27.52 16.45
C MET A 1 -12.76 -26.01 16.22
N ALA A 2 -12.84 -25.14 17.24
CA ALA A 2 -12.98 -23.69 17.03
C ALA A 2 -11.69 -22.94 16.65
N LEU A 3 -10.52 -23.44 17.07
CA LEU A 3 -9.22 -22.80 16.86
C LEU A 3 -8.89 -22.52 15.37
N PRO A 4 -9.05 -23.46 14.42
CA PRO A 4 -8.81 -23.18 13.00
C PRO A 4 -9.71 -22.09 12.44
N CYS A 5 -10.94 -21.94 12.95
CA CYS A 5 -11.85 -20.89 12.51
C CYS A 5 -11.28 -19.48 12.77
N LEU A 6 -10.42 -19.30 13.78
CA LEU A 6 -9.78 -18.00 14.06
C LEU A 6 -8.81 -17.57 12.96
N CYS A 7 -8.25 -18.50 12.18
CA CYS A 7 -7.43 -18.18 11.01
C CYS A 7 -8.29 -17.97 9.76
N TYR A 8 -9.13 -18.93 9.43
CA TYR A 8 -9.84 -18.94 8.14
C TYR A 8 -11.05 -18.01 8.07
N MET A 9 -11.74 -17.76 9.19
CA MET A 9 -12.93 -16.90 9.20
C MET A 9 -12.57 -15.44 8.89
N PRO A 10 -11.56 -14.80 9.54
CA PRO A 10 -11.20 -13.44 9.19
C PRO A 10 -10.73 -13.26 7.74
N ILE A 11 -10.01 -14.25 7.18
CA ILE A 11 -9.60 -14.24 5.77
C ILE A 11 -10.81 -14.37 4.85
N THR A 12 -11.76 -15.24 5.19
CA THR A 12 -13.02 -15.37 4.45
C THR A 12 -13.82 -14.06 4.50
N VAL A 13 -13.95 -13.45 5.67
CA VAL A 13 -14.61 -12.15 5.84
C VAL A 13 -13.91 -11.07 5.01
N PHE A 14 -12.56 -11.02 5.04
CA PHE A 14 -11.78 -10.11 4.22
C PHE A 14 -12.09 -10.29 2.73
N LEU A 15 -12.05 -11.52 2.22
CA LEU A 15 -12.33 -11.81 0.80
C LEU A 15 -13.77 -11.47 0.41
N VAL A 16 -14.74 -11.79 1.27
CA VAL A 16 -16.15 -11.46 1.06
C VAL A 16 -16.36 -9.94 1.02
N VAL A 17 -15.75 -9.19 1.95
CA VAL A 17 -15.83 -7.72 1.96
C VAL A 17 -15.06 -7.12 0.77
N PHE A 18 -13.92 -7.68 0.40
CA PHE A 18 -13.13 -7.20 -0.74
C PHE A 18 -13.90 -7.34 -2.06
N ILE A 19 -14.57 -8.47 -2.28
CA ILE A 19 -15.27 -8.77 -3.54
C ILE A 19 -16.68 -8.17 -3.56
N PHE A 20 -17.39 -8.21 -2.42
CA PHE A 20 -18.82 -7.88 -2.35
C PHE A 20 -19.15 -6.70 -1.44
N GLY A 21 -18.16 -6.02 -0.85
CA GLY A 21 -18.37 -4.93 0.12
C GLY A 21 -19.31 -3.85 -0.40
N GLN A 22 -19.17 -3.46 -1.66
CA GLN A 22 -20.05 -2.48 -2.33
C GLN A 22 -21.53 -2.90 -2.31
N ARG A 23 -21.83 -4.20 -2.42
CA ARG A 23 -23.20 -4.74 -2.37
C ARG A 23 -23.67 -4.96 -0.94
N LEU A 24 -22.81 -5.51 -0.07
CA LEU A 24 -23.16 -5.86 1.30
C LEU A 24 -23.53 -4.64 2.16
N PHE A 25 -22.88 -3.51 1.91
CA PHE A 25 -23.16 -2.27 2.64
C PHE A 25 -24.16 -1.35 1.91
N GLY A 26 -24.75 -1.80 0.80
CA GLY A 26 -25.74 -1.02 0.04
C GLY A 26 -25.23 0.38 -0.35
N GLY A 27 -23.93 0.50 -0.64
CA GLY A 27 -23.27 1.79 -0.89
C GLY A 27 -23.18 2.74 0.32
N ARG A 28 -23.61 2.34 1.53
CA ARG A 28 -23.50 3.17 2.74
C ARG A 28 -22.02 3.42 3.06
N GLY A 29 -21.61 4.68 2.97
CA GLY A 29 -20.22 5.09 3.16
C GLY A 29 -19.35 4.95 1.90
N SER A 30 -19.93 4.57 0.75
CA SER A 30 -19.22 4.64 -0.52
C SER A 30 -19.06 6.11 -0.95
N PRO A 31 -17.90 6.48 -1.52
CA PRO A 31 -17.74 7.82 -2.08
C PRO A 31 -18.73 8.02 -3.23
N SER A 32 -19.25 9.24 -3.39
CA SER A 32 -19.91 9.64 -4.63
C SER A 32 -18.86 9.71 -5.72
N LEU A 33 -19.01 8.88 -6.76
CA LEU A 33 -18.10 8.83 -7.89
C LEU A 33 -18.76 9.50 -9.10
N TRP A 34 -18.02 10.38 -9.75
CA TRP A 34 -18.34 10.83 -11.10
C TRP A 34 -17.52 9.98 -12.07
N LEU A 35 -18.19 9.38 -13.05
CA LEU A 35 -17.58 8.54 -14.07
C LEU A 35 -18.14 8.98 -15.41
N ASP A 36 -17.27 9.45 -16.30
CA ASP A 36 -17.59 9.93 -17.65
C ASP A 36 -18.64 9.06 -18.36
N LYS A 37 -18.40 7.75 -18.42
CA LYS A 37 -19.22 6.77 -19.14
C LYS A 37 -20.61 6.57 -18.55
N LEU A 38 -20.80 6.89 -17.27
CA LEU A 38 -22.07 6.77 -16.57
C LEU A 38 -22.82 8.10 -16.46
N CYS A 39 -22.08 9.21 -16.44
CA CYS A 39 -22.64 10.54 -16.21
C CYS A 39 -22.84 11.34 -17.52
N VAL A 40 -22.11 10.99 -18.58
CA VAL A 40 -22.26 11.58 -19.92
C VAL A 40 -23.17 10.70 -20.77
N HIS A 41 -24.12 11.31 -21.46
CA HIS A 41 -25.06 10.67 -22.35
C HIS A 41 -24.30 10.04 -23.52
N GLN A 42 -24.43 8.73 -23.69
CA GLN A 42 -23.62 7.99 -24.68
C GLN A 42 -24.29 7.92 -26.06
N THR A 43 -25.58 8.22 -26.16
CA THR A 43 -26.40 7.99 -27.37
C THR A 43 -26.98 9.25 -28.00
N ASP A 44 -27.05 10.35 -27.26
CA ASP A 44 -27.60 11.63 -27.74
C ASP A 44 -26.43 12.58 -27.92
N LEU A 45 -26.17 12.98 -29.15
CA LEU A 45 -24.98 13.74 -29.51
C LEU A 45 -25.04 15.16 -28.96
N ASP A 46 -26.21 15.79 -28.95
CA ASP A 46 -26.36 17.17 -28.48
C ASP A 46 -26.19 17.22 -26.96
N MET A 47 -26.85 16.31 -26.23
CA MET A 47 -26.67 16.19 -24.78
C MET A 47 -25.24 15.78 -24.41
N LYS A 48 -24.61 14.89 -25.20
CA LYS A 48 -23.20 14.50 -25.01
C LYS A 48 -22.30 15.72 -25.15
N MET A 49 -22.49 16.54 -26.19
CA MET A 49 -21.71 17.75 -26.43
C MET A 49 -21.86 18.75 -25.27
N ASP A 50 -23.08 19.02 -24.82
CA ASP A 50 -23.35 19.92 -23.69
C ASP A 50 -22.68 19.42 -22.39
N GLN A 51 -22.74 18.11 -22.15
CA GLN A 51 -22.16 17.50 -20.95
C GLN A 51 -20.63 17.40 -21.00
N ILE A 52 -20.07 17.18 -22.18
CA ILE A 52 -18.62 17.28 -22.42
C ILE A 52 -18.14 18.70 -22.14
N ALA A 53 -18.87 19.72 -22.62
CA ALA A 53 -18.54 21.12 -22.34
C ALA A 53 -18.59 21.44 -20.83
N ALA A 54 -19.45 20.75 -20.08
CA ALA A 54 -19.56 20.88 -18.63
C ALA A 54 -18.56 20.02 -17.82
N LEU A 55 -17.82 19.10 -18.46
CA LEU A 55 -16.88 18.19 -17.79
C LEU A 55 -15.89 18.92 -16.88
N PRO A 56 -15.27 20.06 -17.29
CA PRO A 56 -14.35 20.76 -16.43
C PRO A 56 -14.97 21.22 -15.09
N VAL A 57 -16.27 21.53 -15.09
CA VAL A 57 -17.01 21.95 -13.89
C VAL A 57 -17.18 20.79 -12.92
N PHE A 58 -17.54 19.60 -13.40
CA PHE A 58 -17.70 18.42 -12.53
C PHE A 58 -16.37 17.99 -11.92
N VAL A 59 -15.31 17.97 -12.73
CA VAL A 59 -13.97 17.62 -12.28
C VAL A 59 -13.45 18.66 -11.28
N ALA A 60 -13.63 19.96 -11.54
CA ALA A 60 -13.20 21.03 -10.62
C ALA A 60 -13.93 20.99 -9.26
N ASN A 61 -15.19 20.56 -9.23
CA ASN A 61 -15.97 20.43 -7.99
C ASN A 61 -15.75 19.09 -7.26
N SER A 62 -14.97 18.18 -7.83
CA SER A 62 -14.68 16.89 -7.19
C SER A 62 -13.75 17.07 -5.99
N ALA A 63 -14.03 16.35 -4.89
CA ALA A 63 -13.23 16.45 -3.67
C ALA A 63 -11.84 15.80 -3.84
N ASN A 64 -11.74 14.72 -4.59
CA ASN A 64 -10.51 13.98 -4.88
C ASN A 64 -10.60 13.38 -6.30
N MET A 65 -9.45 13.11 -6.91
CA MET A 65 -9.37 12.39 -8.18
C MET A 65 -8.69 11.04 -7.96
N LEU A 66 -9.37 9.95 -8.34
CA LEU A 66 -8.79 8.60 -8.33
C LEU A 66 -8.36 8.24 -9.75
N VAL A 67 -7.06 8.17 -9.97
CA VAL A 67 -6.45 7.72 -11.23
C VAL A 67 -6.18 6.22 -11.11
N VAL A 68 -7.03 5.39 -11.72
CA VAL A 68 -6.78 3.95 -11.82
C VAL A 68 -5.82 3.72 -12.99
N TRP A 69 -4.54 3.57 -12.67
CA TRP A 69 -3.49 3.52 -13.68
C TRP A 69 -3.35 2.12 -14.29
N ASP A 70 -3.45 2.06 -15.61
CA ASP A 70 -3.04 0.95 -16.46
C ASP A 70 -2.02 1.45 -17.50
N GLU A 71 -1.52 0.54 -18.34
CA GLU A 71 -0.48 0.86 -19.31
C GLU A 71 -0.92 1.87 -20.39
N THR A 72 -2.23 2.08 -20.58
CA THR A 72 -2.80 2.97 -21.61
C THR A 72 -3.38 4.25 -21.02
N TYR A 73 -3.27 4.48 -19.70
CA TYR A 73 -3.84 5.67 -19.04
C TYR A 73 -3.37 6.97 -19.67
N PHE A 74 -2.05 7.13 -19.81
CA PHE A 74 -1.46 8.33 -20.39
C PHE A 74 -1.59 8.39 -21.91
N ASP A 75 -1.89 7.27 -22.56
CA ASP A 75 -2.17 7.22 -23.99
C ASP A 75 -3.61 7.68 -24.30
N ARG A 76 -4.49 7.91 -23.30
CA ARG A 76 -5.89 8.35 -23.49
C ARG A 76 -6.03 9.86 -23.31
N LEU A 77 -6.33 10.60 -24.38
CA LEU A 77 -6.38 12.06 -24.33
C LEU A 77 -7.46 12.59 -23.36
N TRP A 78 -8.64 11.98 -23.32
CA TRP A 78 -9.72 12.35 -22.40
C TRP A 78 -9.32 12.22 -20.92
N CYS A 79 -8.64 11.13 -20.55
CA CYS A 79 -8.13 10.94 -19.19
C CYS A 79 -7.09 12.01 -18.81
N ASN A 80 -6.30 12.47 -19.79
CA ASN A 80 -5.34 13.55 -19.58
C ASN A 80 -6.02 14.92 -19.43
N LEU A 81 -7.12 15.19 -20.15
CA LEU A 81 -7.93 16.40 -19.97
C LEU A 81 -8.55 16.48 -18.57
N GLU A 82 -9.12 15.37 -18.09
CA GLU A 82 -9.65 15.28 -16.71
C GLU A 82 -8.55 15.55 -15.68
N LEU A 83 -7.38 14.94 -15.87
CA LEU A 83 -6.23 15.13 -14.99
C LEU A 83 -5.69 16.56 -15.03
N ALA A 84 -5.60 17.17 -16.21
CA ALA A 84 -5.21 18.56 -16.42
C ALA A 84 -6.18 19.51 -15.69
N THR A 85 -7.48 19.29 -15.88
CA THR A 85 -8.53 20.04 -15.20
C THR A 85 -8.42 19.92 -13.69
N PHE A 86 -8.35 18.69 -13.17
CA PHE A 86 -8.29 18.48 -11.73
C PHE A 86 -7.00 19.04 -11.13
N ALA A 87 -5.86 18.90 -11.81
CA ALA A 87 -4.59 19.49 -11.38
C ALA A 87 -4.69 21.01 -11.25
N ARG A 88 -5.41 21.68 -12.16
CA ARG A 88 -5.57 23.13 -12.14
C ARG A 88 -6.46 23.63 -10.99
N TYR A 89 -7.55 22.93 -10.70
CA TYR A 89 -8.57 23.38 -9.75
C TYR A 89 -8.56 22.66 -8.39
N GLY A 90 -8.42 21.34 -8.38
CA GLY A 90 -8.46 20.51 -7.17
C GLY A 90 -7.09 20.35 -6.50
N GLY A 91 -6.06 20.30 -7.34
CA GLY A 91 -4.63 20.28 -7.01
C GLY A 91 -4.04 18.89 -6.77
N THR A 92 -2.73 18.76 -7.01
CA THR A 92 -2.01 17.46 -7.04
C THR A 92 -2.14 16.65 -5.76
N ALA A 93 -2.16 17.30 -4.59
CA ALA A 93 -2.24 16.63 -3.29
C ALA A 93 -3.54 15.82 -3.08
N LYS A 94 -4.56 16.04 -3.93
CA LYS A 94 -5.85 15.33 -3.90
C LYS A 94 -5.98 14.30 -5.03
N VAL A 95 -4.92 14.10 -5.81
CA VAL A 95 -4.85 13.05 -6.84
C VAL A 95 -4.32 11.78 -6.19
N THR A 96 -5.10 10.71 -6.21
CA THR A 96 -4.67 9.38 -5.78
C THR A 96 -4.44 8.52 -7.01
N VAL A 97 -3.19 8.13 -7.27
CA VAL A 97 -2.86 7.17 -8.34
C VAL A 97 -2.87 5.76 -7.76
N LEU A 98 -3.75 4.91 -8.28
CA LEU A 98 -3.90 3.52 -7.90
C LEU A 98 -3.39 2.62 -9.04
N PRO A 99 -2.21 2.00 -8.90
CA PRO A 99 -1.71 1.10 -9.92
C PRO A 99 -2.53 -0.19 -10.00
N SER A 100 -2.90 -0.59 -11.22
CA SER A 100 -3.65 -1.82 -11.48
C SER A 100 -2.99 -3.10 -10.97
N TRP A 101 -1.65 -3.14 -10.84
CA TRP A 101 -0.93 -4.29 -10.30
C TRP A 101 -1.14 -4.49 -8.79
N LEU A 102 -1.55 -3.46 -8.04
CA LEU A 102 -1.56 -3.49 -6.57
C LEU A 102 -2.52 -4.54 -6.00
N ALA A 103 -3.76 -4.57 -6.48
CA ALA A 103 -4.76 -5.52 -5.99
C ALA A 103 -4.42 -6.99 -6.34
N PRO A 104 -4.08 -7.34 -7.60
CA PRO A 104 -3.63 -8.70 -7.93
C PRO A 104 -2.40 -9.14 -7.16
N TRP A 105 -1.41 -8.25 -6.98
CA TRP A 105 -0.22 -8.54 -6.19
C TRP A 105 -0.58 -8.84 -4.74
N LEU A 106 -1.37 -7.98 -4.09
CA LEU A 106 -1.75 -8.15 -2.69
C LEU A 106 -2.57 -9.43 -2.47
N LEU A 107 -3.57 -9.70 -3.33
CA LEU A 107 -4.39 -10.91 -3.24
C LEU A 107 -3.56 -12.18 -3.45
N CYS A 108 -2.62 -12.15 -4.41
CA CYS A 108 -1.70 -13.26 -4.63
C CYS A 108 -0.81 -13.48 -3.39
N SER A 109 -0.25 -12.43 -2.82
CA SER A 109 0.55 -12.50 -1.59
C SER A 109 -0.24 -13.07 -0.41
N ILE A 110 -1.47 -12.59 -0.17
CA ILE A 110 -2.35 -13.12 0.88
C ILE A 110 -2.66 -14.59 0.63
N PHE A 111 -2.95 -14.97 -0.60
CA PHE A 111 -3.23 -16.37 -0.95
C PHE A 111 -2.02 -17.28 -0.69
N LEU A 112 -0.83 -16.85 -1.11
CA LEU A 112 0.40 -17.62 -0.88
C LEU A 112 0.74 -17.73 0.61
N ASP A 113 0.49 -16.68 1.38
CA ASP A 113 0.65 -16.70 2.83
C ASP A 113 -0.34 -17.66 3.50
N LEU A 114 -1.60 -17.69 3.03
CA LEU A 114 -2.61 -18.64 3.48
C LEU A 114 -2.22 -20.08 3.18
N VAL A 115 -1.65 -20.34 2.00
CA VAL A 115 -1.11 -21.66 1.64
C VAL A 115 0.03 -22.05 2.58
N SER A 116 0.99 -21.14 2.82
CA SER A 116 2.09 -21.38 3.76
C SER A 116 1.59 -21.67 5.18
N ALA A 117 0.65 -20.88 5.69
CA ALA A 117 0.05 -21.08 7.02
C ALA A 117 -0.69 -22.43 7.11
N THR A 118 -1.41 -22.81 6.05
CA THR A 118 -2.11 -24.10 5.98
C THR A 118 -1.12 -25.27 5.93
N ILE A 119 -0.03 -25.15 5.18
CA ILE A 119 1.05 -26.16 5.16
C ILE A 119 1.66 -26.30 6.55
N PHE A 120 1.94 -25.18 7.21
CA PHE A 120 2.49 -25.18 8.56
C PHE A 120 1.55 -25.90 9.55
N GLU A 121 0.26 -25.57 9.53
CA GLU A 121 -0.78 -26.25 10.34
C GLU A 121 -0.88 -27.75 10.02
N ILE A 122 -0.79 -28.15 8.74
CA ILE A 122 -0.79 -29.55 8.33
C ILE A 122 0.46 -30.28 8.84
N LEU A 123 1.65 -29.68 8.71
CA LEU A 123 2.90 -30.27 9.17
C LEU A 123 2.86 -30.52 10.69
N GLU A 124 2.37 -29.56 11.46
CA GLU A 124 2.21 -29.71 12.91
C GLU A 124 1.22 -30.82 13.28
N ARG A 125 0.13 -30.99 12.52
CA ARG A 125 -0.85 -32.06 12.76
C ARG A 125 -0.37 -33.44 12.36
N VAL A 126 0.32 -33.55 11.23
CA VAL A 126 0.83 -34.82 10.70
C VAL A 126 2.00 -35.32 11.54
N PHE A 127 2.82 -34.39 12.05
CA PHE A 127 3.98 -34.71 12.86
C PHE A 127 3.86 -34.04 14.25
N PRO A 128 2.94 -34.49 15.12
CA PRO A 128 2.77 -33.87 16.43
C PRO A 128 4.08 -33.94 17.23
N GLY A 129 4.51 -32.79 17.77
CA GLY A 129 5.75 -32.69 18.52
C GLY A 129 7.02 -32.86 17.69
N TRP A 130 6.98 -32.71 16.36
CA TRP A 130 8.17 -32.80 15.49
C TRP A 130 9.28 -31.82 15.90
N THR A 131 8.88 -30.63 16.35
CA THR A 131 9.77 -29.61 16.89
C THR A 131 10.51 -30.12 18.13
N VAL A 132 9.80 -30.81 19.03
CA VAL A 132 10.36 -31.44 20.24
C VAL A 132 11.19 -32.69 19.90
N ALA A 133 10.79 -33.48 18.90
CA ALA A 133 11.53 -34.65 18.44
C ALA A 133 12.93 -34.30 17.90
N LEU A 134 13.12 -33.08 17.39
CA LEU A 134 14.41 -32.56 16.95
C LEU A 134 15.29 -32.05 18.12
N VAL A 135 14.74 -31.80 19.31
CA VAL A 135 15.47 -31.22 20.44
C VAL A 135 16.63 -32.12 20.87
N ASN A 136 16.37 -33.41 21.14
CA ASN A 136 17.39 -34.34 21.61
C ASN A 136 18.56 -34.50 20.63
N PRO A 137 18.36 -34.86 19.35
CA PRO A 137 19.47 -35.02 18.41
C PRO A 137 20.22 -33.71 18.15
N VAL A 138 19.54 -32.57 18.10
CA VAL A 138 20.20 -31.26 17.93
C VAL A 138 21.02 -30.91 19.18
N THR A 139 20.49 -31.17 20.37
CA THR A 139 21.20 -30.92 21.63
C THR A 139 22.45 -31.78 21.74
N GLU A 140 22.37 -33.08 21.45
CA GLU A 140 23.54 -33.99 21.47
C GLU A 140 24.64 -33.53 20.51
N VAL A 141 24.28 -33.21 19.26
CA VAL A 141 25.24 -32.72 18.26
C VAL A 141 25.84 -31.38 18.69
N THR A 142 25.01 -30.45 19.18
CA THR A 142 25.47 -29.12 19.60
C THR A 142 26.39 -29.22 20.81
N GLU A 143 26.07 -30.06 21.79
CA GLU A 143 26.91 -30.30 22.98
C GLU A 143 28.27 -30.87 22.59
N SER A 144 28.30 -31.79 21.62
CA SER A 144 29.56 -32.37 21.12
C SER A 144 30.47 -31.34 20.43
N LEU A 145 29.89 -30.32 19.79
CA LEU A 145 30.62 -29.31 19.02
C LEU A 145 30.99 -28.06 19.82
N LEU A 146 30.08 -27.59 20.68
CA LEU A 146 30.16 -26.29 21.36
C LEU A 146 30.29 -26.41 22.88
N GLY A 147 30.19 -27.62 23.43
CA GLY A 147 30.28 -27.90 24.85
C GLY A 147 28.94 -27.77 25.59
N PRO A 148 28.91 -28.11 26.90
CA PRO A 148 27.68 -28.30 27.67
C PRO A 148 27.11 -26.99 28.25
N ASN A 149 27.21 -25.87 27.54
CA ASN A 149 26.65 -24.60 28.03
C ASN A 149 25.13 -24.57 27.81
N PRO A 150 24.30 -24.61 28.87
CA PRO A 150 22.85 -24.77 28.73
C PRO A 150 22.18 -23.61 27.97
N ALA A 151 22.68 -22.38 28.13
CA ALA A 151 22.09 -21.23 27.44
C ALA A 151 22.44 -21.24 25.95
N LEU A 152 23.66 -21.68 25.58
CA LEU A 152 24.06 -21.81 24.18
C LEU A 152 23.31 -22.94 23.49
N LEU A 153 23.15 -24.09 24.17
CA LEU A 153 22.38 -25.23 23.68
C LEU A 153 20.93 -24.82 23.42
N ASN A 154 20.28 -24.17 24.39
CA ASN A 154 18.92 -23.67 24.23
C ASN A 154 18.80 -22.69 23.06
N PHE A 155 19.73 -21.74 22.94
CA PHE A 155 19.72 -20.81 21.81
C PHE A 155 19.78 -21.52 20.46
N VAL A 156 20.73 -22.46 20.27
CA VAL A 156 20.92 -23.17 19.00
C VAL A 156 19.71 -24.05 18.67
N VAL A 157 19.16 -24.77 19.65
CA VAL A 157 17.98 -25.63 19.47
C VAL A 157 16.79 -24.80 18.98
N TRP A 158 16.44 -23.73 19.70
CA TRP A 158 15.32 -22.86 19.33
C TRP A 158 15.55 -22.14 17.99
N PHE A 159 16.80 -21.76 17.70
CA PHE A 159 17.17 -21.18 16.41
C PHE A 159 16.91 -22.16 15.26
N ILE A 160 17.40 -23.40 15.37
CA ILE A 160 17.24 -24.41 14.30
C ILE A 160 15.77 -24.80 14.14
N MET A 161 15.06 -25.03 15.25
CA MET A 161 13.64 -25.36 15.23
C MET A 161 12.85 -24.32 14.45
N TRP A 162 13.01 -23.05 14.79
CA TRP A 162 12.27 -21.97 14.14
C TRP A 162 12.72 -21.76 12.69
N PHE A 163 14.01 -21.89 12.41
CA PHE A 163 14.54 -21.75 11.05
C PHE A 163 13.93 -22.79 10.08
N MET A 164 13.82 -24.03 10.54
CA MET A 164 13.26 -25.14 9.74
C MET A 164 11.78 -24.97 9.42
N THR A 165 11.02 -24.21 10.24
CA THR A 165 9.61 -23.91 9.93
C THR A 165 9.44 -23.12 8.63
N GLY A 166 10.49 -22.41 8.19
CA GLY A 166 10.50 -21.65 6.93
C GLY A 166 10.34 -22.50 5.67
N VAL A 167 10.53 -23.82 5.77
CA VAL A 167 10.27 -24.77 4.67
C VAL A 167 8.81 -24.67 4.18
N ALA A 168 7.87 -24.28 5.05
CA ALA A 168 6.47 -24.08 4.67
C ALA A 168 6.26 -23.01 3.58
N TYR A 169 7.21 -22.09 3.40
CA TYR A 169 7.17 -21.04 2.36
C TYR A 169 7.87 -21.43 1.05
N LEU A 170 8.52 -22.60 0.96
CA LEU A 170 9.14 -23.04 -0.29
C LEU A 170 8.17 -23.08 -1.48
N PRO A 171 6.92 -23.59 -1.35
CA PRO A 171 5.96 -23.58 -2.45
C PRO A 171 5.60 -22.18 -2.94
N SER A 172 5.68 -21.18 -2.07
CA SER A 172 5.39 -19.78 -2.40
C SER A 172 6.49 -19.14 -3.24
N SER A 173 7.67 -19.75 -3.36
CA SER A 173 8.83 -19.19 -4.08
C SER A 173 8.54 -18.93 -5.57
N LEU A 174 7.98 -19.92 -6.29
CA LEU A 174 7.76 -19.79 -7.74
C LEU A 174 6.64 -18.79 -8.08
N PRO A 175 5.45 -18.82 -7.45
CA PRO A 175 4.43 -17.81 -7.68
C PRO A 175 4.87 -16.39 -7.28
N CYS A 176 5.64 -16.25 -6.19
CA CYS A 176 6.23 -14.96 -5.80
C CYS A 176 7.14 -14.40 -6.89
N LEU A 177 7.94 -15.22 -7.57
CA LEU A 177 8.80 -14.75 -8.66
C LEU A 177 7.99 -14.00 -9.73
N PHE A 178 6.89 -14.59 -10.20
CA PHE A 178 6.04 -13.98 -11.24
C PHE A 178 5.33 -12.73 -10.72
N SER A 179 4.70 -12.83 -9.54
CA SER A 179 3.94 -11.72 -8.95
C SER A 179 4.82 -10.49 -8.69
N PHE A 180 6.02 -10.68 -8.14
CA PHE A 180 6.93 -9.58 -7.80
C PHE A 180 7.65 -9.01 -9.02
N ARG A 181 7.96 -9.82 -10.04
CA ARG A 181 8.45 -9.31 -11.32
C ARG A 181 7.39 -8.48 -12.04
N MET A 182 6.15 -8.94 -12.06
CA MET A 182 5.02 -8.18 -12.60
C MET A 182 4.88 -6.83 -11.88
N LYS A 183 4.92 -6.82 -10.54
CA LYS A 183 4.94 -5.58 -9.75
C LYS A 183 6.08 -4.64 -10.16
N LEU A 184 7.31 -5.15 -10.23
CA LEU A 184 8.48 -4.35 -10.63
C LEU A 184 8.29 -3.74 -12.01
N GLN A 185 7.93 -4.56 -13.00
CA GLN A 185 7.79 -4.15 -14.39
C GLN A 185 6.67 -3.11 -14.57
N HIS A 186 5.48 -3.36 -14.06
CA HIS A 186 4.36 -2.42 -14.22
C HIS A 186 4.58 -1.12 -13.44
N HIS A 187 5.18 -1.17 -12.24
CA HIS A 187 5.46 0.05 -11.50
C HIS A 187 6.56 0.88 -12.17
N GLN A 188 7.62 0.24 -12.68
CA GLN A 188 8.66 0.90 -13.45
C GLN A 188 8.07 1.57 -14.70
N ARG A 189 7.25 0.83 -15.48
CA ARG A 189 6.56 1.36 -16.66
C ARG A 189 5.69 2.58 -16.35
N MET A 190 4.99 2.58 -15.21
CA MET A 190 4.21 3.74 -14.77
C MET A 190 5.11 4.97 -14.59
N LEU A 191 6.21 4.83 -13.85
CA LEU A 191 7.12 5.95 -13.59
C LEU A 191 7.88 6.41 -14.84
N ASP A 192 8.20 5.51 -15.77
CA ASP A 192 8.84 5.81 -17.04
C ASP A 192 7.88 6.55 -17.99
N ARG A 193 6.64 6.07 -18.12
CA ARG A 193 5.60 6.74 -18.92
C ARG A 193 5.29 8.15 -18.40
N MET A 194 5.35 8.37 -17.09
CA MET A 194 5.24 9.72 -16.53
C MET A 194 6.46 10.59 -16.88
N ALA A 195 7.67 10.03 -16.84
CA ALA A 195 8.90 10.76 -17.15
C ALA A 195 9.01 11.17 -18.64
N GLU A 196 8.51 10.31 -19.52
CA GLU A 196 8.53 10.50 -20.99
C GLU A 196 7.23 11.11 -21.53
N PHE A 197 6.27 11.43 -20.66
CA PHE A 197 4.92 11.82 -21.03
C PHE A 197 4.88 13.00 -22.02
N ASP A 198 4.16 12.88 -23.12
CA ASP A 198 3.83 14.00 -24.00
C ASP A 198 2.37 13.90 -24.43
N LEU A 199 1.56 14.90 -24.09
CA LEU A 199 0.14 14.94 -24.44
C LEU A 199 -0.10 14.77 -25.95
N ARG A 200 0.81 15.28 -26.79
CA ARG A 200 0.68 15.21 -28.25
C ARG A 200 0.73 13.78 -28.78
N ALA A 201 1.36 12.88 -28.03
CA ALA A 201 1.42 11.45 -28.36
C ALA A 201 0.18 10.67 -27.90
N ALA A 202 -0.67 11.26 -27.05
CA ALA A 202 -1.89 10.60 -26.58
C ALA A 202 -2.92 10.49 -27.71
N GLU A 203 -3.73 9.44 -27.66
CA GLU A 203 -4.73 9.04 -28.66
C GLU A 203 -6.13 9.47 -28.23
N CYS A 204 -6.97 9.79 -29.22
CA CYS A 204 -8.40 10.02 -29.03
C CYS A 204 -9.18 8.79 -29.49
N THR A 205 -10.26 8.46 -28.78
CA THR A 205 -11.23 7.48 -29.29
C THR A 205 -11.88 7.96 -30.58
N GLU A 206 -12.18 9.26 -30.66
CA GLU A 206 -12.69 9.91 -31.86
C GLU A 206 -11.69 10.98 -32.32
N PRO A 207 -11.04 10.83 -33.50
CA PRO A 207 -9.97 11.73 -33.92
C PRO A 207 -10.38 13.20 -34.07
N SER A 208 -11.67 13.49 -34.30
CA SER A 208 -12.19 14.86 -34.37
C SER A 208 -12.11 15.61 -33.05
N ASP A 209 -12.06 14.90 -31.92
CA ASP A 209 -12.05 15.53 -30.59
C ASP A 209 -10.68 16.11 -30.23
N ARG A 210 -9.62 15.71 -30.95
CA ARG A 210 -8.24 16.05 -30.59
C ARG A 210 -8.03 17.55 -30.46
N GLU A 211 -8.42 18.33 -31.47
CA GLU A 211 -8.18 19.77 -31.49
C GLU A 211 -8.91 20.45 -30.32
N ALA A 212 -10.16 20.10 -30.10
CA ALA A 212 -10.97 20.66 -29.00
C ALA A 212 -10.41 20.30 -27.62
N VAL A 213 -9.93 19.07 -27.44
CA VAL A 213 -9.34 18.63 -26.15
C VAL A 213 -7.99 19.29 -25.91
N GLU A 214 -7.12 19.35 -26.92
CA GLU A 214 -5.82 20.03 -26.80
C GLU A 214 -5.99 21.53 -26.52
N GLU A 215 -6.94 22.20 -27.19
CA GLU A 215 -7.28 23.61 -26.93
C GLU A 215 -7.72 23.82 -25.47
N GLN A 216 -8.58 22.96 -24.93
CA GLN A 216 -8.99 23.05 -23.53
C GLN A 216 -7.81 22.86 -22.55
N VAL A 217 -6.91 21.91 -22.82
CA VAL A 217 -5.70 21.75 -21.99
C VAL A 217 -4.81 22.99 -22.08
N MET A 218 -4.68 23.59 -23.28
CA MET A 218 -3.95 24.84 -23.46
C MET A 218 -4.56 25.97 -22.63
N GLU A 219 -5.87 26.15 -22.66
CA GLU A 219 -6.56 27.18 -21.87
C GLU A 219 -6.35 27.02 -20.36
N LEU A 220 -6.33 25.78 -19.87
CA LEU A 220 -6.11 25.48 -18.45
C LEU A 220 -4.71 25.87 -17.98
N PHE A 221 -3.71 25.69 -18.83
CA PHE A 221 -2.28 25.91 -18.52
C PHE A 221 -1.74 27.23 -19.06
N MET A 222 -2.55 28.02 -19.75
CA MET A 222 -2.19 29.37 -20.15
C MET A 222 -2.07 30.27 -18.90
N GLU A 223 -0.89 30.82 -18.65
CA GLU A 223 -0.74 31.89 -17.67
C GLU A 223 -1.49 33.13 -18.18
N ARG A 224 -2.66 33.42 -17.61
CA ARG A 224 -3.22 34.77 -17.75
C ARG A 224 -2.29 35.69 -16.96
N VAL A 225 -1.45 36.43 -17.68
CA VAL A 225 -0.83 37.65 -17.16
C VAL A 225 -1.98 38.53 -16.72
N GLN A 226 -2.25 38.58 -15.41
CA GLN A 226 -2.99 39.70 -14.86
C GLN A 226 -2.15 40.91 -15.18
N HIS A 227 -2.60 41.73 -16.13
CA HIS A 227 -2.14 43.10 -16.24
C HIS A 227 -2.36 43.73 -14.87
N THR A 228 -1.31 43.78 -14.06
CA THR A 228 -1.22 44.81 -13.02
C THR A 228 -1.13 46.11 -13.78
N ASP A 229 -2.30 46.71 -14.03
CA ASP A 229 -2.37 48.09 -14.48
C ASP A 229 -1.54 48.93 -13.50
N ALA A 230 -0.52 49.57 -14.07
CA ALA A 230 0.31 50.51 -13.37
C ALA A 230 -0.55 51.66 -12.85
N GLY A 231 -0.63 51.81 -11.53
CA GLY A 231 -1.08 53.03 -10.89
C GLY A 231 -2.59 53.24 -10.82
N SER A 232 -3.25 52.61 -9.85
CA SER A 232 -4.39 53.26 -9.17
C SER A 232 -4.50 52.76 -7.73
N GLU A 233 -4.73 53.70 -6.82
CA GLU A 233 -4.82 53.52 -5.37
C GLU A 233 -5.90 52.50 -4.94
N PRO A 234 -5.76 51.87 -3.75
CA PRO A 234 -6.67 50.83 -3.31
C PRO A 234 -8.01 51.44 -2.86
N ARG A 235 -9.00 51.44 -3.76
CA ARG A 235 -10.42 51.53 -3.38
C ARG A 235 -10.92 50.15 -2.98
N THR A 236 -11.18 50.00 -1.69
CA THR A 236 -11.92 48.90 -1.08
C THR A 236 -13.32 48.83 -1.70
N ILE A 237 -13.52 47.89 -2.61
CA ILE A 237 -14.84 47.39 -2.98
C ILE A 237 -14.87 45.93 -2.52
N ALA A 238 -15.68 45.68 -1.51
CA ALA A 238 -16.02 44.34 -1.07
C ALA A 238 -16.87 43.67 -2.15
N VAL A 239 -16.33 42.62 -2.75
CA VAL A 239 -17.11 41.60 -3.47
C VAL A 239 -16.75 40.27 -2.86
N ASP A 240 -17.74 39.70 -2.17
CA ASP A 240 -17.78 38.33 -1.69
C ASP A 240 -18.07 37.42 -2.88
N ASP A 241 -17.03 37.03 -3.61
CA ASP A 241 -17.11 35.93 -4.58
C ASP A 241 -16.08 34.89 -4.17
N GLY A 242 -16.52 33.65 -4.00
CA GLY A 242 -15.69 32.52 -3.63
C GLY A 242 -14.57 32.29 -4.65
N GLU A 243 -13.43 32.96 -4.46
CA GLU A 243 -12.24 32.80 -5.29
C GLU A 243 -11.89 31.32 -5.42
N VAL A 244 -12.16 30.76 -6.60
CA VAL A 244 -11.60 29.48 -7.01
C VAL A 244 -10.09 29.67 -7.03
N ARG A 245 -9.42 29.20 -5.97
CA ARG A 245 -7.97 29.30 -5.85
C ARG A 245 -7.33 28.40 -6.90
N LEU A 246 -6.99 28.99 -8.04
CA LEU A 246 -6.19 28.33 -9.07
C LEU A 246 -4.84 27.91 -8.47
N GLN A 247 -4.47 26.66 -8.65
CA GLN A 247 -3.14 26.24 -8.22
C GLN A 247 -2.11 26.93 -9.12
N ARG A 248 -1.24 27.72 -8.49
CA ARG A 248 -0.07 28.32 -9.15
C ARG A 248 1.05 27.29 -9.06
N PHE A 249 1.50 26.78 -10.21
CA PHE A 249 2.61 25.84 -10.26
C PHE A 249 3.91 26.61 -9.97
N PRO A 250 4.57 26.40 -8.80
CA PRO A 250 5.75 27.17 -8.43
C PRO A 250 6.95 26.65 -9.23
N ASN A 251 7.74 27.57 -9.78
CA ASN A 251 9.07 27.31 -10.35
C ASN A 251 9.12 26.37 -11.57
N VAL A 252 8.52 26.80 -12.67
CA VAL A 252 9.10 26.50 -13.98
C VAL A 252 9.28 27.86 -14.66
N ALA A 253 10.44 28.10 -15.24
CA ALA A 253 10.75 29.33 -16.00
C ALA A 253 9.90 29.39 -17.29
N LEU A 254 8.57 29.53 -17.14
CA LEU A 254 7.53 29.23 -18.14
C LEU A 254 7.01 30.44 -18.89
N ALA A 255 7.54 31.64 -18.70
CA ALA A 255 7.05 32.83 -19.41
C ALA A 255 7.17 32.73 -20.96
N TYR A 256 7.78 31.66 -21.50
CA TYR A 256 7.96 31.42 -22.94
C TYR A 256 7.64 29.98 -23.43
N LEU A 257 7.10 29.09 -22.58
CA LEU A 257 6.82 27.71 -22.97
C LEU A 257 5.37 27.56 -23.46
N ASN A 258 5.17 26.73 -24.50
CA ASN A 258 3.85 26.38 -25.01
C ASN A 258 2.98 25.85 -23.83
N PRO A 259 1.70 26.25 -23.68
CA PRO A 259 0.84 25.77 -22.60
C PRO A 259 0.80 24.24 -22.46
N LEU A 260 0.88 23.50 -23.57
CA LEU A 260 0.97 22.03 -23.55
C LEU A 260 2.27 21.53 -22.90
N ASP A 261 3.38 22.23 -23.11
CA ASP A 261 4.66 21.88 -22.47
C ASP A 261 4.62 22.12 -20.96
N SER A 262 3.79 23.06 -20.50
CA SER A 262 3.55 23.29 -19.07
C SER A 262 2.81 22.10 -18.44
N PHE A 263 1.79 21.55 -19.11
CA PHE A 263 1.12 20.33 -18.66
C PHE A 263 2.04 19.11 -18.71
N ASN A 264 2.83 18.97 -19.78
CA ASN A 264 3.84 17.91 -19.87
C ASN A 264 4.85 17.99 -18.71
N ALA A 265 5.36 19.19 -18.40
CA ALA A 265 6.27 19.41 -17.27
C ALA A 265 5.61 19.08 -15.92
N TYR A 266 4.32 19.39 -15.76
CA TYR A 266 3.55 19.02 -14.58
C TYR A 266 3.50 17.49 -14.37
N ILE A 267 3.20 16.72 -15.42
CA ILE A 267 3.15 15.25 -15.33
C ILE A 267 4.54 14.67 -15.05
N ARG A 268 5.55 15.11 -15.80
CA ARG A 268 6.94 14.63 -15.70
C ARG A 268 7.60 14.95 -14.36
N GLY A 269 7.26 16.09 -13.76
CA GLY A 269 7.81 16.56 -12.49
C GLY A 269 6.83 16.41 -11.34
N THR A 270 5.95 17.40 -11.16
CA THR A 270 5.10 17.55 -9.97
C THR A 270 4.26 16.31 -9.66
N LEU A 271 3.52 15.78 -10.64
CA LEU A 271 2.69 14.61 -10.41
C LEU A 271 3.54 13.35 -10.18
N ARG A 272 4.60 13.15 -10.97
CA ARG A 272 5.51 11.99 -10.81
C ARG A 272 6.17 11.97 -9.45
N ASP A 273 6.71 13.09 -8.99
CA ASP A 273 7.35 13.21 -7.68
C ASP A 273 6.35 12.97 -6.55
N PHE A 274 5.11 13.46 -6.70
CA PHE A 274 4.03 13.18 -5.76
C PHE A 274 3.68 11.69 -5.73
N VAL A 275 3.54 11.04 -6.87
CA VAL A 275 3.26 9.60 -6.96
C VAL A 275 4.38 8.77 -6.32
N ILE A 276 5.64 9.14 -6.53
CA ILE A 276 6.79 8.50 -5.88
C ILE A 276 6.76 8.72 -4.36
N ALA A 277 6.39 9.93 -3.89
CA ALA A 277 6.31 10.22 -2.46
C ALA A 277 5.19 9.43 -1.75
N GLU A 278 4.04 9.26 -2.41
CA GLU A 278 2.87 8.56 -1.88
C GLU A 278 3.00 7.03 -2.00
N THR A 279 3.31 6.54 -3.19
CA THR A 279 3.32 5.11 -3.51
C THR A 279 4.67 4.46 -3.23
N GLY A 280 5.76 5.23 -3.33
CA GLY A 280 7.14 4.77 -3.33
C GLY A 280 7.66 4.50 -4.74
N ASP A 281 8.91 4.05 -4.82
CA ASP A 281 9.52 3.55 -6.05
C ASP A 281 9.17 2.08 -6.31
N GLU A 282 9.70 1.51 -7.39
CA GLU A 282 9.49 0.14 -7.83
C GLU A 282 9.97 -0.92 -6.82
N VAL A 283 10.86 -0.59 -5.88
CA VAL A 283 11.30 -1.52 -4.82
C VAL A 283 10.65 -1.26 -3.47
N TYR A 284 9.96 -0.14 -3.32
CA TYR A 284 9.26 0.21 -2.10
C TYR A 284 7.90 -0.47 -2.00
N VAL A 285 7.61 -0.92 -0.78
CA VAL A 285 6.29 -1.34 -0.32
C VAL A 285 6.18 -0.85 1.11
N SER A 286 5.08 -0.19 1.47
CA SER A 286 4.89 0.31 2.84
C SER A 286 4.79 -0.84 3.85
N PHE A 287 5.20 -0.60 5.08
CA PHE A 287 5.10 -1.54 6.20
C PHE A 287 3.69 -2.13 6.35
N SER A 288 2.64 -1.28 6.32
CA SER A 288 1.25 -1.71 6.48
C SER A 288 0.77 -2.65 5.37
N ARG A 289 1.23 -2.45 4.13
CA ARG A 289 0.93 -3.35 3.00
C ARG A 289 1.63 -4.70 3.17
N CYS A 290 2.85 -4.72 3.72
CA CYS A 290 3.53 -5.96 4.05
C CYS A 290 2.77 -6.72 5.14
N LEU A 291 2.37 -6.04 6.23
CA LEU A 291 1.55 -6.68 7.28
C LEU A 291 0.23 -7.23 6.73
N LEU A 292 -0.45 -6.47 5.87
CA LEU A 292 -1.71 -6.92 5.26
C LEU A 292 -1.52 -8.16 4.39
N ALA A 293 -0.37 -8.30 3.74
CA ALA A 293 -0.07 -9.49 2.95
C ALA A 293 0.22 -10.74 3.80
N PHE A 294 0.72 -10.56 5.02
CA PHE A 294 0.94 -11.63 6.01
C PHE A 294 -0.26 -11.83 6.95
N LEU A 295 -1.45 -11.34 6.57
CA LEU A 295 -2.65 -11.42 7.40
C LEU A 295 -3.03 -12.87 7.79
N PRO A 296 -2.95 -13.88 6.89
CA PRO A 296 -3.16 -15.27 7.28
C PRO A 296 -2.20 -15.73 8.38
N MET A 297 -0.90 -15.45 8.27
CA MET A 297 0.08 -15.83 9.28
C MET A 297 -0.13 -15.08 10.60
N ILE A 298 -0.57 -13.82 10.56
CA ILE A 298 -0.96 -13.06 11.75
C ILE A 298 -2.11 -13.77 12.49
N PHE A 299 -3.15 -14.19 11.78
CA PHE A 299 -4.25 -14.92 12.44
C PHE A 299 -3.85 -16.33 12.87
N TYR A 300 -3.05 -17.03 12.08
CA TYR A 300 -2.49 -18.32 12.46
C TYR A 300 -1.65 -18.21 13.75
N SER A 301 -0.86 -17.15 13.93
CA SER A 301 -0.09 -16.95 15.16
C SER A 301 -0.98 -16.93 16.42
N SER A 302 -2.19 -16.38 16.31
CA SER A 302 -3.16 -16.40 17.41
C SER A 302 -3.66 -17.81 17.71
N VAL A 303 -3.84 -18.64 16.67
CA VAL A 303 -4.16 -20.06 16.80
C VAL A 303 -3.03 -20.82 17.49
N ASN A 304 -1.78 -20.57 17.09
CA ASN A 304 -0.61 -21.21 17.70
C ASN A 304 -0.45 -20.83 19.18
N VAL A 305 -0.59 -19.55 19.54
CA VAL A 305 -0.50 -19.07 20.93
C VAL A 305 -1.64 -19.65 21.79
N LEU A 306 -2.89 -19.56 21.33
CA LEU A 306 -4.05 -20.05 22.10
C LEU A 306 -4.16 -21.57 22.12
N GLY A 307 -3.60 -22.22 21.09
CA GLY A 307 -3.59 -23.66 20.93
C GLY A 307 -2.36 -24.34 21.55
N CYS A 308 -1.42 -23.59 22.13
CA CYS A 308 -0.21 -24.12 22.76
C CYS A 308 0.51 -25.18 21.91
N ASP A 309 0.86 -24.80 20.67
CA ASP A 309 1.44 -25.68 19.65
C ASP A 309 0.53 -26.89 19.29
N ASN A 310 -0.77 -26.63 19.18
CA ASN A 310 -1.83 -27.60 18.88
C ASN A 310 -1.97 -28.75 19.91
N GLY A 311 -1.56 -28.52 21.16
CA GLY A 311 -1.65 -29.48 22.25
C GLY A 311 -2.27 -28.90 23.53
N PRO A 312 -2.61 -29.74 24.53
CA PRO A 312 -2.96 -29.23 25.85
C PRO A 312 -1.80 -28.44 26.45
N CYS A 313 -2.04 -27.19 26.83
CA CYS A 313 -0.98 -26.29 27.33
C CYS A 313 -0.22 -26.87 28.54
N GLU A 314 -0.91 -27.63 29.39
CA GLU A 314 -0.36 -28.34 30.55
C GLU A 314 0.70 -29.39 30.16
N ILE A 315 0.67 -29.87 28.92
CA ILE A 315 1.62 -30.82 28.35
C ILE A 315 2.68 -30.09 27.52
N SER A 316 2.26 -29.16 26.64
CA SER A 316 3.16 -28.43 25.74
C SER A 316 4.17 -27.57 26.51
N ALA A 317 3.75 -26.88 27.58
CA ALA A 317 4.64 -25.99 28.33
C ALA A 317 5.81 -26.74 29.03
N PRO A 318 5.57 -27.83 29.79
CA PRO A 318 6.67 -28.64 30.33
C PRO A 318 7.56 -29.26 29.25
N LEU A 319 6.99 -29.73 28.14
CA LEU A 319 7.78 -30.27 27.02
C LEU A 319 8.70 -29.23 26.39
N ALA A 320 8.28 -27.97 26.35
CA ALA A 320 9.09 -26.84 25.89
C ALA A 320 10.06 -26.31 26.95
N GLY A 321 10.10 -26.90 28.16
CA GLY A 321 11.01 -26.51 29.24
C GLY A 321 10.49 -25.39 30.16
N TYR A 322 9.18 -25.15 30.20
CA TYR A 322 8.56 -24.14 31.06
C TYR A 322 7.89 -24.76 32.28
N GLU A 323 8.10 -24.17 33.46
CA GLU A 323 7.44 -24.58 34.71
C GLU A 323 5.97 -24.10 34.77
N LEU A 324 5.68 -22.94 34.19
CA LEU A 324 4.38 -22.29 34.25
C LEU A 324 3.81 -22.10 32.85
N VAL A 325 2.56 -22.55 32.65
CA VAL A 325 1.81 -22.38 31.40
C VAL A 325 1.69 -20.90 31.02
N SER A 326 1.46 -20.02 32.00
CA SER A 326 1.34 -18.57 31.76
C SER A 326 2.61 -17.98 31.16
N THR A 327 3.78 -18.40 31.65
CA THR A 327 5.08 -17.93 31.15
C THR A 327 5.30 -18.41 29.71
N TYR A 328 4.99 -19.67 29.42
CA TYR A 328 5.03 -20.22 28.06
C TYR A 328 4.12 -19.41 27.11
N MET A 329 2.85 -19.21 27.47
CA MET A 329 1.91 -18.46 26.63
C MET A 329 2.34 -17.01 26.39
N ILE A 330 2.88 -16.33 27.43
CA ILE A 330 3.41 -14.96 27.29
C ILE A 330 4.62 -14.96 26.35
N THR A 331 5.55 -15.91 26.50
CA THR A 331 6.71 -16.02 25.61
C THR A 331 6.27 -16.25 24.17
N GLN A 332 5.29 -17.14 23.94
CA GLN A 332 4.75 -17.38 22.60
C GLN A 332 4.13 -16.10 22.02
N ALA A 333 3.29 -15.40 22.78
CA ALA A 333 2.64 -14.17 22.34
C ALA A 333 3.66 -13.07 22.00
N VAL A 334 4.67 -12.87 22.84
CA VAL A 334 5.74 -11.88 22.61
C VAL A 334 6.61 -12.27 21.42
N GLY A 335 7.01 -13.54 21.31
CA GLY A 335 7.82 -14.04 20.21
C GLY A 335 7.14 -13.83 18.86
N TRP A 336 5.85 -14.18 18.77
CA TRP A 336 5.04 -13.92 17.58
C TRP A 336 4.91 -12.43 17.31
N ALA A 337 4.53 -11.61 18.29
CA ALA A 337 4.40 -10.16 18.09
C ALA A 337 5.68 -9.52 17.55
N LEU A 338 6.85 -9.87 18.12
CA LEU A 338 8.14 -9.41 17.63
C LEU A 338 8.43 -9.89 16.21
N THR A 339 8.14 -11.14 15.90
CA THR A 339 8.34 -11.73 14.57
C THR A 339 7.46 -11.06 13.50
N LEU A 340 6.18 -10.84 13.83
CA LEU A 340 5.21 -10.19 12.95
C LEU A 340 5.61 -8.74 12.63
N VAL A 341 6.22 -8.04 13.58
CA VAL A 341 6.61 -6.62 13.42
C VAL A 341 8.01 -6.46 12.84
N LEU A 342 8.96 -7.32 13.22
CA LEU A 342 10.38 -7.14 12.94
C LEU A 342 10.95 -8.08 11.88
N ALA A 343 10.32 -9.23 11.62
CA ALA A 343 10.79 -10.20 10.64
C ALA A 343 9.93 -10.20 9.37
N PHE A 344 8.66 -10.57 9.45
CA PHE A 344 7.83 -10.78 8.25
C PHE A 344 7.78 -9.62 7.26
N PRO A 345 7.64 -8.35 7.71
CA PRO A 345 7.59 -7.21 6.79
C PRO A 345 8.86 -7.06 5.94
N LEU A 346 10.00 -7.60 6.38
CA LEU A 346 11.27 -7.52 5.65
C LEU A 346 11.27 -8.30 4.34
N THR A 347 10.47 -9.37 4.24
CA THR A 347 10.50 -10.32 3.13
C THR A 347 10.38 -9.62 1.78
N TYR A 348 9.38 -8.74 1.63
CA TYR A 348 9.02 -8.17 0.33
C TYR A 348 9.95 -7.07 -0.14
N PRO A 349 10.34 -6.09 0.69
CA PRO A 349 11.27 -5.07 0.22
C PRO A 349 12.69 -5.64 -0.02
N ILE A 350 13.09 -6.71 0.67
CA ILE A 350 14.34 -7.44 0.37
C ILE A 350 14.22 -8.17 -0.97
N LEU A 351 13.14 -8.93 -1.16
CA LEU A 351 12.89 -9.65 -2.40
C LEU A 351 12.87 -8.71 -3.61
N LEU A 352 12.18 -7.58 -3.53
CA LEU A 352 12.14 -6.59 -4.62
C LEU A 352 13.51 -6.02 -4.96
N ARG A 353 14.34 -5.71 -3.95
CA ARG A 353 15.70 -5.21 -4.17
C ARG A 353 16.59 -6.28 -4.81
N MET A 354 16.49 -7.53 -4.37
CA MET A 354 17.22 -8.65 -4.96
C MET A 354 16.79 -8.88 -6.42
N LEU A 355 15.49 -8.90 -6.70
CA LEU A 355 14.95 -9.09 -8.05
C LEU A 355 15.31 -7.92 -8.99
N ARG A 356 15.32 -6.69 -8.49
CA ARG A 356 15.80 -5.54 -9.26
C ARG A 356 17.27 -5.70 -9.62
N PHE A 357 18.10 -6.11 -8.66
CA PHE A 357 19.52 -6.36 -8.88
C PHE A 357 19.74 -7.45 -9.94
N THR A 358 19.06 -8.59 -9.83
CA THR A 358 19.22 -9.67 -10.82
C THR A 358 18.70 -9.29 -12.20
N SER A 359 17.64 -8.48 -12.29
CA SER A 359 17.12 -7.98 -13.57
C SER A 359 18.09 -6.99 -14.22
N SER A 360 18.86 -6.23 -13.44
CA SER A 360 19.90 -5.34 -13.97
C SER A 360 21.09 -6.08 -14.58
N CYS A 361 21.25 -7.38 -14.30
CA CYS A 361 22.30 -8.22 -14.87
C CYS A 361 21.96 -8.79 -16.26
N GLY A 362 20.76 -8.52 -16.79
CA GLY A 362 20.30 -8.92 -18.14
C GLY A 362 19.10 -9.87 -18.13
N ASP A 363 18.63 -10.26 -19.33
CA ASP A 363 17.39 -11.04 -19.52
C ASP A 363 17.61 -12.52 -19.91
N GLY A 364 18.84 -13.03 -19.73
CA GLY A 364 19.19 -14.40 -20.11
C GLY A 364 18.68 -15.49 -19.13
N PRO A 365 18.82 -16.78 -19.49
CA PRO A 365 18.47 -17.92 -18.62
C PRO A 365 19.17 -17.87 -17.25
N LEU A 366 20.41 -17.37 -17.21
CA LEU A 366 21.16 -17.19 -15.97
C LEU A 366 20.51 -16.16 -15.04
N ALA A 367 20.01 -15.04 -15.58
CA ALA A 367 19.32 -14.02 -14.80
C ALA A 367 17.95 -14.50 -14.33
N PHE A 368 17.26 -15.32 -15.13
CA PHE A 368 16.05 -16.02 -14.70
C PHE A 368 16.33 -16.95 -13.51
N PHE A 369 17.36 -17.79 -13.60
CA PHE A 369 17.76 -18.69 -12.52
C PHE A 369 18.17 -17.92 -11.25
N ALA A 370 18.98 -16.86 -11.39
CA ALA A 370 19.36 -16.00 -10.26
C ALA A 370 18.13 -15.37 -9.58
N SER A 371 17.16 -14.89 -10.36
CA SER A 371 15.92 -14.32 -9.84
C SER A 371 15.05 -15.36 -9.15
N PHE A 372 15.01 -16.59 -9.68
CA PHE A 372 14.33 -17.71 -9.04
C PHE A 372 14.92 -18.01 -7.66
N LEU A 373 16.25 -17.98 -7.51
CA LEU A 373 16.91 -18.16 -6.21
C LEU A 373 16.67 -17.00 -5.22
N CYS A 374 16.38 -15.79 -5.69
CA CYS A 374 16.09 -14.66 -4.80
C CYS A 374 14.85 -14.91 -3.91
N CYS A 375 13.85 -15.62 -4.42
CA CYS A 375 12.60 -15.89 -3.70
C CYS A 375 12.83 -16.73 -2.44
N PRO A 376 13.39 -17.96 -2.50
CA PRO A 376 13.67 -18.73 -1.31
C PRO A 376 14.70 -18.04 -0.40
N ILE A 377 15.68 -17.31 -0.94
CA ILE A 377 16.65 -16.57 -0.10
C ILE A 377 15.96 -15.48 0.73
N ALA A 378 15.00 -14.74 0.17
CA ALA A 378 14.26 -13.72 0.91
C ALA A 378 13.45 -14.33 2.06
N PHE A 379 12.81 -15.49 1.85
CA PHE A 379 12.12 -16.21 2.91
C PHE A 379 13.09 -16.80 3.95
N ILE A 380 14.20 -17.40 3.51
CA ILE A 380 15.26 -17.89 4.40
C ILE A 380 15.77 -16.77 5.31
N TYR A 381 15.98 -15.57 4.75
CA TYR A 381 16.43 -14.42 5.51
C TYR A 381 15.39 -13.95 6.54
N ASN A 382 14.11 -13.91 6.16
CA ASN A 382 13.03 -13.65 7.10
C ASN A 382 13.02 -14.66 8.27
N TYR A 383 13.13 -15.95 7.96
CA TYR A 383 13.16 -17.00 8.99
C TYR A 383 14.43 -16.99 9.82
N LEU A 384 15.57 -16.56 9.26
CA LEU A 384 16.78 -16.29 10.02
C LEU A 384 16.53 -15.20 11.07
N CYS A 385 15.92 -14.08 10.68
CA CYS A 385 15.55 -13.00 11.61
C CYS A 385 14.59 -13.50 12.70
N GLY A 386 13.52 -14.21 12.31
CA GLY A 386 12.59 -14.81 13.27
C GLY A 386 13.27 -15.79 14.24
N SER A 387 14.18 -16.63 13.73
CA SER A 387 14.93 -17.58 14.55
C SER A 387 15.81 -16.91 15.59
N LEU A 388 16.44 -15.78 15.25
CA LEU A 388 17.20 -14.98 16.20
C LEU A 388 16.30 -14.36 17.28
N ILE A 389 15.09 -13.90 16.92
CA ILE A 389 14.10 -13.40 17.88
C ILE A 389 13.72 -14.51 18.87
N TRP A 390 13.28 -15.67 18.37
CA TRP A 390 12.83 -16.78 19.19
C TRP A 390 13.93 -17.38 20.06
N ALA A 391 15.10 -17.64 19.47
CA ALA A 391 16.24 -18.20 20.20
C ALA A 391 16.69 -17.28 21.34
N SER A 392 16.80 -15.98 21.09
CA SER A 392 17.23 -15.03 22.12
C SER A 392 16.15 -14.80 23.19
N LEU A 393 14.88 -14.73 22.82
CA LEU A 393 13.77 -14.56 23.75
C LEU A 393 13.61 -15.77 24.67
N VAL A 394 13.54 -16.98 24.12
CA VAL A 394 13.33 -18.19 24.92
C VAL A 394 14.53 -18.43 25.83
N THR A 395 15.76 -18.26 25.32
CA THR A 395 16.97 -18.39 26.14
C THR A 395 17.01 -17.35 27.27
N LEU A 396 16.56 -16.11 27.02
CA LEU A 396 16.46 -15.08 28.06
C LEU A 396 15.45 -15.47 29.15
N VAL A 397 14.31 -16.03 28.77
CA VAL A 397 13.25 -16.42 29.72
C VAL A 397 13.64 -17.66 30.52
N GLN A 398 14.23 -18.67 29.88
CA GLN A 398 14.58 -19.95 30.53
C GLN A 398 15.92 -19.91 31.26
N ASN A 399 16.89 -19.12 30.77
CA ASN A 399 18.26 -19.05 31.31
C ASN A 399 18.66 -17.60 31.56
N TYR A 400 17.86 -16.91 32.37
CA TYR A 400 18.06 -15.48 32.63
C TYR A 400 19.49 -15.19 33.15
N SER A 401 20.16 -14.29 32.45
CA SER A 401 21.41 -13.69 32.87
C SER A 401 21.59 -12.31 32.23
N ARG A 402 22.45 -11.47 32.79
CA ARG A 402 22.78 -10.16 32.21
C ARG A 402 23.30 -10.29 30.77
N THR A 403 24.07 -11.33 30.49
CA THR A 403 24.60 -11.61 29.16
C THR A 403 23.49 -11.93 28.17
N GLN A 404 22.52 -12.79 28.53
CA GLN A 404 21.40 -13.12 27.64
C GLN A 404 20.49 -11.91 27.40
N LEU A 405 20.30 -11.05 28.41
CA LEU A 405 19.55 -9.80 28.23
C LEU A 405 20.27 -8.88 27.23
N LEU A 406 21.59 -8.73 27.31
CA LEU A 406 22.36 -7.94 26.37
C LEU A 406 22.31 -8.52 24.94
N ILE A 407 22.36 -9.84 24.79
CA ILE A 407 22.23 -10.51 23.49
C ILE A 407 20.85 -10.22 22.88
N PHE A 408 19.78 -10.44 23.64
CA PHE A 408 18.41 -10.15 23.20
C PHE A 408 18.24 -8.68 22.78
N LEU A 409 18.66 -7.74 23.63
CA LEU A 409 18.56 -6.31 23.33
C LEU A 409 19.38 -5.92 22.10
N SER A 410 20.56 -6.52 21.90
CA SER A 410 21.38 -6.26 20.72
C SER A 410 20.70 -6.74 19.44
N ILE A 411 20.13 -7.95 19.45
CA ILE A 411 19.37 -8.49 18.30
C ILE A 411 18.15 -7.63 18.01
N MET A 412 17.34 -7.27 19.03
CA MET A 412 16.18 -6.40 18.85
C MET A 412 16.58 -5.04 18.27
N THR A 413 17.66 -4.44 18.76
CA THR A 413 18.16 -3.15 18.27
C THR A 413 18.55 -3.22 16.80
N LEU A 414 19.29 -4.26 16.40
CA LEU A 414 19.68 -4.46 15.00
C LEU A 414 18.46 -4.63 14.08
N LEU A 415 17.48 -5.44 14.48
CA LEU A 415 16.27 -5.66 13.70
C LEU A 415 15.40 -4.39 13.61
N VAL A 416 15.28 -3.61 14.68
CA VAL A 416 14.58 -2.32 14.66
C VAL A 416 15.28 -1.33 13.74
N ILE A 417 16.61 -1.23 13.80
CA ILE A 417 17.40 -0.37 12.89
C ILE A 417 17.14 -0.80 11.45
N GLN A 418 17.18 -2.10 11.17
CA GLN A 418 16.95 -2.64 9.85
C GLN A 418 15.55 -2.33 9.31
N VAL A 419 14.49 -2.61 10.08
CA VAL A 419 13.11 -2.27 9.70
C VAL A 419 12.98 -0.77 9.46
N THR A 420 13.49 0.04 10.38
CA THR A 420 13.44 1.51 10.26
C THR A 420 14.17 1.98 9.00
N TRP A 421 15.34 1.42 8.69
CA TRP A 421 16.09 1.76 7.49
C TRP A 421 15.34 1.36 6.21
N LEU A 422 14.77 0.15 6.18
CA LEU A 422 14.10 -0.41 5.00
C LEU A 422 12.79 0.34 4.65
N PHE A 423 12.08 0.81 5.67
CA PHE A 423 10.78 1.49 5.57
C PHE A 423 10.85 3.01 5.81
N SER A 424 12.02 3.56 6.11
CA SER A 424 12.20 5.01 6.13
C SER A 424 11.94 5.53 4.73
N LYS A 425 10.87 6.33 4.58
CA LYS A 425 10.62 7.02 3.31
C LYS A 425 11.84 7.89 3.04
N ARG A 426 12.48 7.71 1.88
CA ARG A 426 13.51 8.63 1.38
C ARG A 426 12.77 9.91 0.99
N THR A 427 12.42 10.74 1.97
CA THR A 427 11.73 12.00 1.76
C THR A 427 12.71 12.97 1.10
N GLY A 428 12.80 12.91 -0.23
CA GLY A 428 13.44 13.95 -1.05
C GLY A 428 12.57 15.21 -1.18
N PHE A 429 11.36 15.22 -0.63
CA PHE A 429 10.51 16.40 -0.65
C PHE A 429 10.72 17.23 0.62
N GLN A 430 11.42 18.34 0.45
CA GLN A 430 11.53 19.41 1.42
C GLN A 430 10.11 19.94 1.64
N GLN A 431 9.50 19.56 2.77
CA GLN A 431 8.17 19.98 3.21
C GLN A 431 8.17 21.46 3.67
N SER A 432 8.93 22.33 3.00
CA SER A 432 8.82 23.77 3.16
C SER A 432 7.76 24.25 2.18
N GLU A 433 6.57 24.55 2.69
CA GLU A 433 5.43 25.28 2.07
C GLU A 433 4.08 24.57 1.96
N LEU A 434 3.90 23.37 2.51
CA LEU A 434 2.53 22.89 2.80
C LEU A 434 2.12 23.35 4.20
N SER A 435 1.81 24.65 4.29
CA SER A 435 1.09 25.25 5.40
C SER A 435 -0.16 24.41 5.69
N CYS A 436 -0.17 23.76 6.86
CA CYS A 436 -1.38 23.21 7.45
C CYS A 436 -2.38 24.35 7.72
N ARG A 437 -3.13 24.78 6.71
CA ARG A 437 -4.38 25.49 6.94
C ARG A 437 -5.44 24.45 7.26
N CYS A 438 -5.62 24.22 8.56
CA CYS A 438 -6.87 23.66 9.06
C CYS A 438 -8.01 24.53 8.52
N VAL A 439 -8.80 23.99 7.60
CA VAL A 439 -10.09 24.59 7.26
C VAL A 439 -10.97 24.39 8.49
N GLN A 440 -11.05 25.44 9.30
CA GLN A 440 -11.98 25.52 10.41
C GLN A 440 -13.39 25.43 9.82
N ARG A 441 -14.04 24.28 10.00
CA ARG A 441 -15.45 24.08 9.64
C ARG A 441 -16.26 25.04 10.53
N ARG A 442 -16.65 26.21 10.02
CA ARG A 442 -17.63 27.08 10.69
C ARG A 442 -18.98 26.38 10.65
N ALA A 443 -19.23 25.55 11.66
CA ALA A 443 -20.58 25.26 12.11
C ALA A 443 -21.08 26.51 12.86
N GLY A 444 -21.79 27.38 12.15
CA GLY A 444 -22.48 28.53 12.72
C GLY A 444 -23.95 28.45 12.32
N TYR A 445 -24.75 27.70 13.09
CA TYR A 445 -26.18 27.91 13.15
C TYR A 445 -26.42 29.32 13.69
N ALA A 446 -26.74 30.26 12.81
CA ALA A 446 -27.34 31.51 13.22
C ALA A 446 -28.85 31.28 13.32
N ALA A 447 -29.35 31.21 14.55
CA ALA A 447 -30.73 31.48 14.84
C ALA A 447 -31.02 32.93 14.43
N ALA A 448 -31.93 33.11 13.48
CA ALA A 448 -32.59 34.39 13.24
C ALA A 448 -34.09 34.12 13.24
N GLU A 449 -34.74 34.64 14.27
CA GLU A 449 -36.19 34.72 14.40
C GLU A 449 -36.81 35.54 13.26
N MET A 450 -37.99 35.07 12.88
CA MET A 450 -39.07 35.69 12.11
C MET A 450 -39.06 37.22 11.99
N ASP A 451 -39.13 37.74 10.75
CA ASP A 451 -40.29 38.52 10.27
C ASP A 451 -40.26 38.70 8.73
N GLY A 452 -41.45 38.65 8.08
CA GLY A 452 -41.75 39.34 6.82
C GLY A 452 -41.26 38.79 5.46
N THR A 453 -42.09 37.94 4.83
CA THR A 453 -42.39 37.91 3.37
C THR A 453 -41.25 38.01 2.32
N GLN A 454 -40.86 36.88 1.73
CA GLN A 454 -40.78 36.68 0.27
C GLN A 454 -40.52 35.18 -0.06
N GLN A 455 -41.29 34.64 -1.00
CA GLN A 455 -41.29 33.23 -1.43
C GLN A 455 -40.00 32.84 -2.17
N PRO A 456 -39.47 31.61 -1.99
CA PRO A 456 -38.61 30.98 -2.98
C PRO A 456 -39.46 30.20 -4.01
N LEU A 457 -39.20 30.47 -5.29
CA LEU A 457 -39.72 29.77 -6.45
C LEU A 457 -39.30 28.29 -6.41
N CYS A 458 -40.26 27.41 -6.12
CA CYS A 458 -40.19 26.01 -6.50
C CYS A 458 -40.55 25.90 -7.99
N PHE A 459 -39.65 25.34 -8.80
CA PHE A 459 -40.06 24.68 -10.04
C PHE A 459 -40.03 23.17 -9.80
N GLY A 460 -41.21 22.56 -9.91
CA GLY A 460 -41.43 21.13 -9.89
C GLY A 460 -42.36 20.73 -11.03
N HIS A 461 -42.32 19.41 -11.29
CA HIS A 461 -43.11 18.59 -12.22
C HIS A 461 -42.58 18.47 -13.65
N SER A 462 -42.55 17.28 -14.27
CA SER A 462 -43.49 16.16 -14.14
C SER A 462 -42.92 14.80 -14.60
N ASP A 463 -43.34 13.74 -13.88
CA ASP A 463 -43.80 12.41 -14.34
C ASP A 463 -43.05 11.60 -15.41
N CYS A 464 -42.68 10.37 -15.04
CA CYS A 464 -43.06 9.18 -15.82
C CYS A 464 -43.17 7.94 -14.91
N ASN A 465 -44.35 7.32 -14.93
CA ASN A 465 -44.71 6.07 -14.29
C ASN A 465 -44.16 4.85 -15.05
N ALA A 466 -44.17 3.73 -14.34
CA ALA A 466 -43.99 2.33 -14.71
C ALA A 466 -44.29 1.92 -16.18
N GLU A 467 -43.37 1.13 -16.75
CA GLU A 467 -43.55 -0.27 -17.16
C GLU A 467 -42.23 -1.05 -17.04
#